data_AF-A0A7C5Q5A9-F1
#
_entry.id   AF-A0A7C5Q5A9-F1
#
_cell.length_a   1.000
_cell.length_b   1.000
_cell.length_c   1.000
_cell.angle_alpha   90.00
_cell.angle_beta   90.00
_cell.angle_gamma   90.00
#
_symmetry.space_group_name_H-M   'P 1'
#
loop_
_entity.id
_entity.type
_entity.pdbx_description
1 polymer ?
#
loop_
_entity_poly.entity_id
_entity_poly.type
_entity_poly.pdbx_seq_one_letter_code
_entity_poly.pdbx_strand_id
1 'polypeptide(L)'
;QRFETDRKTYYIDAQLSRVPAADALRDSDLPALFEQFDARQVMHVTFGSILDEYGDELRALLDTYEDDYRAGLEKHFVRHLSPFA
;
A
#
# COMPACT_ATOMS: atom_id res chain seq x y z
N GLN A 1 5.22 -12.41 -4.75
CA GLN A 1 6.36 -13.34 -4.68
C GLN A 1 7.15 -13.22 -3.37
N ARG A 2 7.40 -12.02 -2.83
CA ARG A 2 8.18 -11.81 -1.58
C ARG A 2 7.39 -11.93 -0.26
N PHE A 3 6.06 -11.90 -0.30
CA PHE A 3 5.18 -11.86 0.87
C PHE A 3 5.51 -12.89 1.97
N GLU A 4 5.77 -14.15 1.59
CA GLU A 4 6.08 -15.23 2.54
C GLU A 4 7.40 -15.03 3.31
N THR A 5 8.36 -14.36 2.68
CA THR A 5 9.66 -14.02 3.28
C THR A 5 9.51 -12.81 4.17
N ASP A 6 8.86 -11.77 3.67
CA ASP A 6 8.81 -10.45 4.31
C ASP A 6 7.88 -10.45 5.54
N ARG A 7 6.85 -11.31 5.57
CA ARG A 7 5.96 -11.42 6.74
C ARG A 7 6.60 -12.09 7.96
N LYS A 8 7.80 -12.68 7.85
CA LYS A 8 8.43 -13.36 8.99
C LYS A 8 8.73 -12.43 10.17
N THR A 9 8.83 -11.13 9.91
CA THR A 9 9.06 -10.09 10.92
C THR A 9 7.78 -9.42 11.42
N TYR A 10 6.60 -9.85 10.92
CA TYR A 10 5.31 -9.25 11.22
C TYR A 10 4.27 -10.31 11.61
N TYR A 11 3.50 -10.05 12.67
CA TYR A 11 2.28 -10.82 12.92
C TYR A 11 1.12 -10.18 12.17
N ILE A 12 0.68 -10.81 11.07
CA ILE A 12 -0.41 -10.33 10.21
C ILE A 12 -1.36 -11.47 9.82
N ASP A 13 -2.63 -11.13 9.60
CA ASP A 13 -3.70 -12.08 9.25
C ASP A 13 -4.00 -12.13 7.75
N ALA A 14 -3.24 -11.41 6.93
CA ALA A 14 -3.46 -11.30 5.50
C ALA A 14 -3.39 -12.66 4.81
N GLN A 15 -4.36 -12.93 3.94
CA GLN A 15 -4.40 -14.13 3.12
C GLN A 15 -4.11 -13.75 1.67
N LEU A 16 -2.95 -14.18 1.16
CA LEU A 16 -2.55 -13.87 -0.23
C LEU A 16 -3.59 -14.37 -1.27
N SER A 17 -4.28 -15.47 -0.97
CA SER A 17 -5.35 -16.01 -1.82
C SER A 17 -6.60 -15.12 -1.93
N ARG A 18 -6.75 -14.12 -1.06
CA ARG A 18 -7.85 -13.15 -1.09
C ARG A 18 -7.49 -11.86 -1.82
N VAL A 19 -6.22 -11.67 -2.17
CA VAL A 19 -5.77 -10.53 -2.97
C VAL A 19 -6.16 -10.77 -4.43
N PRO A 20 -6.81 -9.80 -5.11
CA PRO A 20 -7.12 -9.93 -6.52
C PRO A 20 -5.85 -10.21 -7.34
N ALA A 21 -5.96 -11.13 -8.29
CA ALA A 21 -4.85 -11.41 -9.20
C ALA A 21 -4.60 -10.19 -10.11
N ALA A 22 -3.33 -9.89 -10.36
CA ALA A 22 -2.93 -8.69 -11.09
C ALA A 22 -3.46 -8.67 -12.53
N ASP A 23 -3.59 -9.83 -13.18
CA ASP A 23 -4.14 -9.99 -14.53
C ASP A 23 -5.66 -9.78 -14.62
N ALA A 24 -6.35 -9.77 -13.48
CA ALA A 24 -7.78 -9.51 -13.38
C ALA A 24 -8.10 -8.03 -13.08
N LEU A 25 -7.09 -7.19 -12.86
CA LEU A 25 -7.25 -5.78 -12.50
C LEU A 25 -7.02 -4.87 -13.70
N ARG A 26 -7.87 -3.85 -13.85
CA ARG A 26 -7.61 -2.71 -14.73
C ARG A 26 -6.91 -1.61 -13.92
N ASP A 27 -6.23 -0.69 -14.60
CA ASP A 27 -5.57 0.45 -13.95
C ASP A 27 -6.52 1.25 -13.05
N SER A 28 -7.78 1.40 -13.47
CA SER A 28 -8.83 2.07 -12.69
C SER A 28 -9.17 1.37 -11.37
N ASP A 29 -8.87 0.08 -11.25
CA ASP A 29 -9.19 -0.75 -10.09
C ASP A 29 -8.05 -0.73 -9.05
N LEU A 30 -6.83 -0.30 -9.44
CA LEU A 30 -5.64 -0.29 -8.57
C LEU A 30 -5.81 0.54 -7.29
N PRO A 31 -6.41 1.76 -7.30
CA PRO A 31 -6.57 2.54 -6.08
C PRO A 31 -7.41 1.83 -5.00
N ALA A 32 -8.36 0.98 -5.40
CA ALA A 32 -9.22 0.27 -4.46
C ALA A 32 -8.46 -0.79 -3.63
N LEU A 33 -7.29 -1.26 -4.10
CA LEU A 33 -6.44 -2.17 -3.34
C LEU A 33 -5.96 -1.55 -2.02
N PHE A 34 -5.81 -0.23 -1.96
CA PHE A 34 -5.42 0.48 -0.73
C PHE A 34 -6.51 0.55 0.33
N GLU A 35 -7.72 0.07 0.04
CA GLU A 35 -8.82 -0.09 0.99
C GLU A 35 -9.14 -1.57 1.28
N GLN A 36 -8.63 -2.51 0.46
CA GLN A 36 -8.84 -3.96 0.66
C GLN A 36 -7.89 -4.51 1.73
N PHE A 37 -8.44 -5.18 2.75
CA PHE A 37 -7.71 -5.57 3.96
C PHE A 37 -6.42 -6.38 3.68
N ASP A 38 -6.52 -7.48 2.94
CA ASP A 38 -5.39 -8.38 2.68
C ASP A 38 -4.31 -7.70 1.82
N ALA A 39 -4.71 -6.98 0.77
CA ALA A 39 -3.84 -6.26 -0.14
C ALA A 39 -3.06 -5.17 0.60
N ARG A 40 -3.72 -4.40 1.47
CA ARG A 40 -3.06 -3.40 2.31
C ARG A 40 -1.97 -4.02 3.18
N GLN A 41 -2.25 -5.17 3.82
CA GLN A 41 -1.27 -5.83 4.68
C GLN A 41 -0.12 -6.44 3.89
N VAL A 42 -0.40 -7.04 2.72
CA VAL A 42 0.64 -7.55 1.81
C VAL A 42 1.58 -6.41 1.39
N MET A 43 1.04 -5.27 0.96
CA MET A 43 1.84 -4.10 0.58
C MET A 43 2.60 -3.52 1.78
N HIS A 44 1.96 -3.44 2.94
CA HIS A 44 2.58 -2.90 4.16
C HIS A 44 3.80 -3.71 4.60
N VAL A 45 3.74 -5.03 4.49
CA VAL A 45 4.84 -5.91 4.92
C VAL A 45 5.94 -6.01 3.87
N THR A 46 5.60 -5.92 2.59
CA THR A 46 6.56 -6.05 1.49
C THR A 46 7.21 -4.71 1.08
N PHE A 47 6.96 -3.62 1.81
CA PHE A 47 7.45 -2.29 1.45
C PHE A 47 8.97 -2.23 1.31
N GLY A 48 9.74 -2.98 2.12
CA GLY A 48 11.20 -3.03 2.02
C GLY A 48 11.66 -3.57 0.66
N SER A 49 11.15 -4.74 0.27
CA SER A 49 11.42 -5.32 -1.05
C SER A 49 10.99 -4.40 -2.20
N ILE A 50 9.86 -3.70 -2.04
CA ILE A 50 9.37 -2.75 -3.05
C ILE A 50 10.32 -1.55 -3.18
N LEU A 51 10.81 -1.01 -2.06
CA LEU A 51 11.75 0.11 -2.07
C LEU A 51 13.14 -0.27 -2.60
N ASP A 52 13.58 -1.51 -2.35
CA ASP A 52 14.84 -2.02 -2.90
C ASP A 52 14.80 -2.12 -4.44
N GLU A 53 13.63 -2.45 -5.01
CA GLU A 53 13.47 -2.66 -6.46
C GLU A 53 13.01 -1.41 -7.22
N TYR A 54 12.11 -0.61 -6.63
CA TYR A 54 11.42 0.52 -7.30
C TYR A 54 11.57 1.85 -6.55
N GLY A 55 12.49 1.95 -5.60
CA GLY A 55 12.56 3.09 -4.69
C GLY A 55 12.83 4.42 -5.39
N ASP A 56 13.64 4.42 -6.45
CA ASP A 56 14.00 5.65 -7.18
C ASP A 56 12.81 6.16 -8.01
N GLU A 57 12.10 5.28 -8.70
CA GLU A 57 10.88 5.62 -9.43
C GLU A 57 9.78 6.10 -8.48
N LEU A 58 9.63 5.47 -7.32
CA LEU A 58 8.65 5.89 -6.31
C LEU A 58 8.98 7.28 -5.76
N ARG A 59 10.25 7.59 -5.48
CA ARG A 59 10.66 8.93 -5.07
C ARG A 59 10.37 9.97 -6.15
N ALA A 60 10.71 9.67 -7.41
CA ALA A 60 10.42 10.58 -8.52
C ALA A 60 8.91 10.83 -8.69
N LEU A 61 8.07 9.81 -8.48
CA LEU A 61 6.61 9.97 -8.48
C LEU A 61 6.12 10.84 -7.31
N LEU A 62 6.64 10.63 -6.11
CA LEU A 62 6.29 11.46 -4.95
C LEU A 62 6.69 12.93 -5.15
N ASP A 63 7.83 13.20 -5.76
CA ASP A 63 8.26 14.55 -6.11
C ASP A 63 7.37 15.17 -7.19
N THR A 64 6.93 14.37 -8.17
CA THR A 64 6.06 14.83 -9.27
C THR A 64 4.64 15.15 -8.79
N TYR A 65 4.12 14.38 -7.82
CA TYR A 65 2.75 14.45 -7.32
C TYR A 65 2.70 14.84 -5.84
N GLU A 66 3.59 15.75 -5.39
CA GLU A 66 3.75 16.12 -3.98
C GLU A 66 2.43 16.58 -3.34
N ASP A 67 1.68 17.44 -4.04
CA ASP A 67 0.42 17.99 -3.55
C ASP A 67 -0.66 16.91 -3.37
N ASP A 68 -0.76 15.98 -4.33
CA ASP A 68 -1.70 14.87 -4.26
C ASP A 68 -1.35 13.92 -3.11
N TYR A 69 -0.05 13.65 -2.93
CA TYR A 69 0.44 12.84 -1.80
C TYR A 69 0.12 13.51 -0.47
N ARG A 70 0.36 14.81 -0.33
CA ARG A 70 0.07 15.59 0.87
C ARG A 70 -1.43 15.61 1.18
N ALA A 71 -2.27 15.82 0.18
CA ALA A 71 -3.73 15.78 0.33
C ALA A 71 -4.21 14.38 0.76
N GLY A 72 -3.61 13.32 0.22
CA GLY A 72 -3.86 11.94 0.65
C GLY A 72 -3.52 11.70 2.12
N LEU A 73 -2.36 12.18 2.58
CA LEU A 73 -1.93 12.09 3.97
C LEU A 73 -2.88 12.85 4.91
N GLU A 74 -3.24 14.09 4.57
CA GLU A 74 -4.16 14.90 5.36
C GLU A 74 -5.50 14.17 5.54
N LYS A 75 -6.12 13.75 4.43
CA LYS A 75 -7.39 13.01 4.46
C LYS A 75 -7.29 11.75 5.32
N HIS A 76 -6.19 11.01 5.21
CA HIS A 76 -5.96 9.81 6.00
C HIS A 76 -5.86 10.13 7.50
N PHE A 77 -5.00 11.06 7.90
CA PHE A 77 -4.80 11.37 9.32
C PHE A 77 -6.00 12.04 9.95
N VAL A 78 -6.69 12.95 9.25
CA VAL A 78 -7.94 13.55 9.72
C VAL A 78 -8.95 12.46 10.08
N ARG A 79 -9.17 11.48 9.20
CA ARG A 79 -10.07 10.34 9.47
C ARG A 79 -9.72 9.58 10.76
N HIS A 80 -8.43 9.43 11.07
CA HIS A 80 -7.96 8.71 12.26
C HIS A 80 -8.01 9.57 13.52
N LEU A 81 -7.83 10.89 13.40
CA LEU A 81 -7.79 11.81 14.54
C LEU A 81 -9.18 12.32 14.94
N SER A 82 -10.12 12.47 14.00
CA SER A 82 -11.48 12.96 14.28
C SER A 82 -12.22 12.24 15.41
N PRO A 83 -12.13 10.91 15.58
CA PRO A 83 -12.79 10.22 16.70
C PRO A 83 -12.26 10.57 18.11
N PHE A 84 -11.13 11.27 18.21
CA PHE A 84 -10.48 11.64 19.47
C PHE A 84 -10.58 13.15 19.80
N ALA A 85 -11.27 13.92 18.96
CA ALA A 85 -11.46 15.36 19.11
C ALA A 85 -12.70 15.73 19.94
#